data_AF-A0A931Q114-F1
#
_entry.id   AF-A0A931Q114-F1
#
_cell.length_a   1.000
_cell.length_b   1.000
_cell.length_c   1.000
_cell.angle_alpha   90.00
_cell.angle_beta   90.00
_cell.angle_gamma   90.00
#
_symmetry.space_group_name_H-M   'P 1'
#
loop_
_entity.id
_entity.type
_entity.pdbx_description
1 polymer ?
#
loop_
_entity_poly.entity_id
_entity_poly.type
_entity_poly.pdbx_seq_one_letter_code
_entity_poly.pdbx_strand_id
1 'polypeptide(L)'
;MKFLNYIPSFLKNKFFLTGVGFVVWMLFFDKNDVLTQYDRYKEMKDLRQSADYYKKQIADSRQEIKDLQTNPHYLEKVAREKYYLKRDNEDVYIIENK
;
A
#
# COMPACT_ATOMS: atom_id res chain seq x y z
N MET A 1 -55.39 -7.49 -0.07
CA MET A 1 -54.05 -7.79 0.49
C MET A 1 -53.68 -9.26 0.19
N LYS A 2 -53.27 -9.58 -1.05
CA LYS A 2 -53.00 -10.96 -1.49
C LYS A 2 -51.53 -11.42 -1.31
N PHE A 3 -50.65 -10.55 -0.81
CA PHE A 3 -49.21 -10.84 -0.67
C PHE A 3 -48.84 -11.64 0.59
N LEU A 4 -49.70 -11.66 1.62
CA LEU A 4 -49.44 -12.39 2.88
C LEU A 4 -49.52 -13.92 2.76
N ASN A 5 -50.12 -14.42 1.67
CA ASN A 5 -50.31 -15.85 1.42
C ASN A 5 -49.13 -16.51 0.71
N TYR A 6 -48.17 -15.72 0.21
CA TYR A 6 -46.95 -16.22 -0.44
C TYR A 6 -45.75 -16.36 0.51
N ILE A 7 -45.91 -15.94 1.78
CA ILE A 7 -44.85 -16.01 2.78
C ILE A 7 -44.81 -17.42 3.37
N PRO A 8 -43.69 -18.16 3.22
CA PRO A 8 -43.52 -19.49 3.80
C PRO A 8 -43.76 -19.50 5.31
N SER A 9 -44.29 -20.61 5.85
CA SER A 9 -44.67 -20.72 7.27
C SER A 9 -43.52 -20.44 8.25
N PHE A 10 -42.27 -20.76 7.86
CA PHE A 10 -41.09 -20.49 8.69
C PHE A 10 -40.82 -18.99 8.90
N LEU A 11 -41.18 -18.14 7.93
CA LEU A 11 -41.08 -16.67 8.01
C LEU A 11 -42.20 -16.04 8.85
N LYS A 12 -43.18 -16.81 9.34
CA LYS A 12 -44.21 -16.34 10.27
C LYS A 12 -43.88 -16.68 11.73
N ASN A 13 -42.83 -17.48 11.95
CA ASN A 13 -42.39 -17.84 13.29
C ASN A 13 -41.68 -16.66 13.97
N LYS A 14 -42.23 -16.17 15.09
CA LYS A 14 -41.65 -15.07 15.87
C LYS A 14 -40.20 -15.33 16.27
N PHE A 15 -39.84 -16.57 16.58
CA PHE A 15 -38.48 -16.94 16.98
C PHE A 15 -37.50 -16.90 15.80
N PHE A 16 -37.97 -17.23 14.60
CA PHE A 16 -37.18 -17.13 13.38
C PHE A 16 -36.91 -15.67 13.01
N LEU A 17 -37.94 -14.82 13.05
CA LEU A 17 -37.77 -13.38 12.83
C LEU A 17 -36.82 -12.73 13.83
N THR A 18 -36.95 -13.06 15.13
CA THR A 18 -36.02 -12.53 16.14
C THR A 18 -34.61 -13.05 15.93
N GLY A 19 -34.44 -14.31 15.52
CA GLY A 19 -33.13 -14.90 15.21
C GLY A 19 -32.48 -14.23 13.99
N VAL A 20 -33.23 -14.04 12.90
CA VAL A 20 -32.75 -13.34 11.71
C VAL A 20 -32.41 -11.88 12.04
N GLY A 21 -33.28 -11.19 12.79
CA GLY A 21 -33.02 -9.83 13.26
C GLY A 21 -31.74 -9.73 14.11
N PHE A 22 -31.51 -10.71 14.99
CA PHE A 22 -30.30 -10.79 15.80
C PHE A 22 -29.04 -11.05 14.95
N VAL A 23 -29.11 -11.94 13.96
CA VAL A 23 -27.99 -12.18 13.02
C VAL A 23 -27.69 -10.92 12.21
N VAL A 24 -28.71 -10.26 11.66
CA VAL A 24 -28.54 -8.99 10.95
C VAL A 24 -27.96 -7.93 11.89
N TRP A 25 -28.41 -7.86 13.14
CA TRP A 25 -27.85 -6.94 14.13
C TRP A 25 -26.35 -7.20 14.37
N MET A 26 -25.95 -8.46 14.57
CA MET A 26 -24.54 -8.81 14.75
C MET A 26 -23.68 -8.55 13.51
N LEU A 27 -24.24 -8.66 12.30
CA LEU A 27 -23.50 -8.44 11.05
C LEU A 27 -23.30 -6.96 10.72
N PHE A 28 -24.24 -6.09 11.08
CA PHE A 28 -24.25 -4.68 10.64
C PHE A 28 -24.04 -3.66 11.76
N PHE A 29 -24.45 -3.95 13.00
CA PHE A 29 -24.42 -2.98 14.10
C PHE A 29 -23.38 -3.33 15.18
N ASP A 30 -22.81 -4.53 15.16
CA ASP A 30 -21.68 -4.88 16.04
C ASP A 30 -20.35 -4.33 15.49
N LYS A 31 -19.37 -4.14 16.37
CA LYS A 31 -18.04 -3.55 16.05
C LYS A 31 -17.22 -4.33 15.02
N ASN A 32 -17.66 -5.53 14.66
CA ASN A 32 -17.05 -6.39 13.65
C ASN A 32 -17.83 -6.34 12.33
N ASP A 33 -18.36 -5.16 11.98
CA ASP A 33 -19.03 -5.00 10.70
C ASP A 33 -18.05 -5.28 9.53
N VAL A 34 -18.60 -5.83 8.46
CA VAL A 34 -17.83 -6.30 7.30
C VAL A 34 -17.07 -5.15 6.61
N LEU A 35 -17.59 -3.91 6.68
CA LEU A 35 -16.96 -2.75 6.07
C LEU A 35 -15.69 -2.36 6.83
N THR A 36 -15.75 -2.28 8.16
CA THR A 36 -14.60 -2.03 9.02
C THR A 36 -13.52 -3.12 8.82
N GLN A 37 -13.92 -4.38 8.69
CA GLN A 37 -12.98 -5.47 8.44
C GLN A 37 -12.28 -5.31 7.06
N TYR A 38 -13.04 -4.90 6.03
CA TYR A 38 -12.51 -4.65 4.70
C TYR A 38 -11.53 -3.47 4.68
N ASP A 39 -11.88 -2.37 5.33
CA ASP A 39 -11.03 -1.18 5.41
C ASP A 39 -9.71 -1.48 6.13
N ARG A 40 -9.76 -2.23 7.24
CA ARG A 40 -8.56 -2.71 7.94
C ARG A 40 -7.70 -3.63 7.08
N TYR A 41 -8.33 -4.51 6.30
CA TYR A 41 -7.59 -5.39 5.39
C TYR A 41 -6.87 -4.58 4.30
N LYS A 42 -7.54 -3.56 3.75
CA LYS A 42 -6.96 -2.65 2.77
C LYS A 42 -5.80 -1.85 3.37
N GLU A 43 -5.99 -1.25 4.54
CA GLU A 43 -4.94 -0.52 5.25
C GLU A 43 -3.72 -1.41 5.54
N MET A 44 -3.96 -2.64 6.02
CA MET A 44 -2.89 -3.63 6.23
C MET A 44 -2.12 -3.92 4.93
N LYS A 45 -2.83 -4.07 3.80
CA LYS A 45 -2.20 -4.33 2.50
C LYS A 45 -1.35 -3.14 2.05
N ASP A 46 -1.87 -1.93 2.18
CA ASP A 46 -1.18 -0.70 1.80
C ASP A 46 0.07 -0.46 2.67
N LEU A 47 -0.02 -0.73 3.97
CA LEU A 47 1.11 -0.69 4.90
C LEU A 47 2.18 -1.72 4.55
N ARG A 48 1.79 -2.95 4.22
CA ARG A 48 2.73 -4.00 3.78
C ARG A 48 3.44 -3.60 2.49
N GLN A 49 2.71 -3.11 1.50
CA GLN A 49 3.29 -2.64 0.24
C GLN A 49 4.27 -1.50 0.48
N SER A 50 3.92 -0.54 1.33
CA SER A 50 4.81 0.56 1.70
C SER A 50 6.07 0.07 2.40
N ALA A 51 5.93 -0.87 3.34
CA ALA A 51 7.07 -1.46 4.04
C ALA A 51 8.03 -2.18 3.08
N ASP A 52 7.50 -2.96 2.13
CA ASP A 52 8.32 -3.68 1.16
C ASP A 52 9.00 -2.73 0.17
N TYR A 53 8.30 -1.66 -0.25
CA TYR A 53 8.88 -0.59 -1.06
C TYR A 53 10.10 0.06 -0.36
N TYR A 54 9.93 0.49 0.89
CA TYR A 54 11.03 1.15 1.62
C TYR A 54 12.17 0.20 1.95
N LYS A 55 11.89 -1.08 2.25
CA LYS A 55 12.96 -2.09 2.41
C LYS A 55 13.82 -2.20 1.16
N LYS A 56 13.19 -2.25 -0.02
CA LYS A 56 13.92 -2.28 -1.29
C LYS A 56 14.73 -1.01 -1.49
N GLN A 57 14.13 0.16 -1.28
CA GLN A 57 14.82 1.44 -1.45
C GLN A 57 16.02 1.58 -0.49
N ILE A 58 15.90 1.10 0.74
CA ILE A 58 17.00 1.04 1.71
C ILE A 58 18.11 0.10 1.24
N ALA A 59 17.77 -1.08 0.70
CA ALA A 59 18.76 -2.02 0.17
C ALA A 59 19.52 -1.41 -1.01
N ASP A 60 18.80 -0.79 -1.96
CA ASP A 60 19.39 -0.13 -3.13
C ASP A 60 20.29 1.04 -2.71
N SER A 61 19.84 1.87 -1.76
CA SER A 61 20.62 3.01 -1.24
C SER A 61 21.88 2.56 -0.50
N ARG A 62 21.80 1.46 0.27
CA ARG A 62 22.97 0.89 0.93
C ARG A 62 23.99 0.37 -0.07
N GLN A 63 23.52 -0.22 -1.17
CA GLN A 63 24.40 -0.66 -2.24
C GLN A 63 25.04 0.54 -2.96
N GLU A 64 24.28 1.60 -3.26
CA GLU A 64 24.83 2.84 -3.83
C GLU A 64 25.89 3.48 -2.94
N ILE A 65 25.65 3.58 -1.62
CA ILE A 65 26.64 4.08 -0.65
C ILE A 65 27.90 3.22 -0.68
N LYS A 66 27.75 1.89 -0.68
CA LYS A 66 28.88 0.97 -0.73
C LYS A 66 29.69 1.19 -2.01
N ASP A 67 29.02 1.30 -3.16
CA ASP A 67 29.70 1.51 -4.44
C ASP A 67 30.40 2.88 -4.50
N LEU A 68 29.82 3.93 -3.92
CA LEU A 68 30.49 5.24 -3.77
C LEU A 68 31.76 5.16 -2.91
N GLN A 69 31.78 4.30 -1.90
CA GLN A 69 32.93 4.15 -1.00
C GLN A 69 34.00 3.21 -1.55
N THR A 70 33.62 2.15 -2.27
CA THR A 70 34.56 1.11 -2.70
C THR A 70 34.96 1.21 -4.17
N ASN A 71 34.21 1.92 -5.01
CA ASN A 71 34.47 2.03 -6.45
C ASN A 71 34.79 3.48 -6.86
N PRO A 72 36.08 3.83 -7.03
CA PRO A 72 36.51 5.18 -7.43
C PRO A 72 35.92 5.64 -8.78
N HIS A 73 35.75 4.72 -9.74
CA HIS A 73 35.19 5.05 -11.04
C HIS A 73 33.69 5.39 -10.93
N TYR A 74 32.95 4.67 -10.08
CA TYR A 74 31.53 4.98 -9.83
C TYR A 74 31.38 6.34 -9.12
N LEU A 75 32.23 6.60 -8.12
CA LEU A 75 32.28 7.90 -7.44
C LEU A 75 32.57 9.06 -8.41
N GLU A 76 33.57 8.91 -9.28
CA GLU A 76 33.91 9.93 -10.27
C GLU A 76 32.76 10.16 -11.27
N LYS A 77 32.11 9.09 -11.73
CA LYS A 77 30.92 9.18 -12.59
C LYS A 77 29.81 9.99 -11.91
N VAL A 78 29.48 9.69 -10.66
CA VAL A 78 28.44 10.40 -9.91
C VAL A 78 28.83 11.87 -9.68
N ALA A 79 30.09 12.15 -9.34
CA ALA A 79 30.60 13.50 -9.16
C ALA A 79 30.49 14.34 -10.44
N ARG A 80 30.80 13.76 -11.60
CA ARG A 80 30.74 14.45 -12.91
C ARG A 80 29.31 14.56 -13.45
N GLU A 81 28.49 13.52 -13.36
CA GLU A 81 27.15 13.49 -13.97
C GLU A 81 26.07 14.13 -13.08
N LYS A 82 26.06 13.88 -11.78
CA LYS A 82 25.03 14.45 -10.87
C LYS A 82 25.42 15.83 -10.34
N TYR A 83 26.70 16.04 -10.06
CA TYR A 83 27.17 17.25 -9.36
C TYR A 83 28.04 18.17 -10.23
N TYR A 84 28.34 17.79 -11.48
CA TYR A 84 29.14 18.57 -12.42
C TYR A 84 30.49 19.03 -11.86
N LEU A 85 31.09 18.23 -10.98
CA LEU A 85 32.37 18.53 -10.37
C LEU A 85 33.50 18.35 -11.40
N LYS A 86 34.49 19.23 -11.34
CA LYS A 86 35.70 19.21 -12.18
C LYS A 86 36.96 19.25 -11.31
N ARG A 87 38.09 18.78 -11.85
CA ARG A 87 39.41 19.00 -11.24
C ARG A 87 39.89 20.41 -11.61
N ASP A 88 40.77 20.98 -10.79
CA ASP A 88 41.27 22.35 -10.99
C ASP A 88 41.98 22.55 -12.35
N ASN A 89 42.51 21.46 -12.92
CA ASN A 89 43.21 21.44 -14.22
C ASN A 89 42.35 20.94 -15.39
N GLU A 90 41.03 20.81 -15.22
CA GLU A 90 40.11 20.35 -16.26
C GLU A 90 38.98 21.36 -16.51
N ASP A 91 38.52 21.41 -17.76
CA ASP A 91 37.31 22.12 -18.15
C ASP A 91 36.22 21.14 -18.58
N VAL A 92 35.03 21.26 -17.98
CA VAL A 92 33.87 20.39 -18.22
C VAL A 92 32.84 21.19 -19.01
N TYR A 93 32.39 20.63 -20.13
CA TYR A 93 31.38 21.23 -21.00
C TYR A 93 30.08 20.44 -20.90
N ILE A 94 28.96 21.13 -20.66
CA ILE A 94 27.62 20.54 -20.68
C ILE A 94 26.99 20.88 -22.03
N ILE A 95 26.61 19.85 -22.80
CA ILE A 95 25.98 20.01 -24.11
C ILE A 95 24.49 19.71 -23.94
N GLU A 96 23.66 20.74 -24.01
CA GLU A 96 22.21 20.59 -24.08
C GLU A 96 21.80 20.39 -25.55
N ASN A 97 21.20 19.24 -25.87
CA ASN A 97 20.55 19.07 -27.16
C ASN A 97 19.23 19.86 -27.14
N LYS A 98 19.14 20.84 -28.04
CA LYS A 98 17.98 21.70 -28.20
C LYS A 98 16.91 21.06 -29.08
#